data_AF-A0A7L3CMR1-F1
#
_entry.id   AF-A0A7L3CMR1-F1
#
_cell.length_a   1.000
_cell.length_b   1.000
_cell.length_c   1.000
_cell.angle_alpha   90.00
_cell.angle_beta   90.00
_cell.angle_gamma   90.00
#
_symmetry.space_group_name_H-M   'P 1'
#
loop_
_entity.id
_entity.type
_entity.pdbx_description
1 polymer ?
#
loop_
_entity_poly.entity_id
_entity_poly.type
_entity_poly.pdbx_seq_one_letter_code
_entity_poly.pdbx_strand_id
1 'polypeptide(L)'
;YRFWVICADMAAQYTVPDPTTPAKMYMTYQGLASYLSSGGDNYWVIDTDYDNYAITYACRSLKEDGSCDDGYSLIFSRNPHGLPPAIQRILRQKQEEICMSGQFQPVLQSGTF
;
A
#
# COMPACT_ATOMS: atom_id res chain seq x y z
N TYR A 1 -15.88 -4.39 25.85
CA TYR A 1 -14.77 -3.74 25.12
C TYR A 1 -15.35 -2.73 24.16
N ARG A 2 -15.03 -1.43 24.29
CA ARG A 2 -15.51 -0.38 23.37
C ARG A 2 -14.48 -0.24 22.25
N PHE A 3 -14.79 -0.72 21.05
CA PHE A 3 -14.00 -0.41 19.87
C PHE A 3 -14.37 1.00 19.40
N TRP A 4 -13.41 1.92 19.46
CA TRP A 4 -13.54 3.24 18.85
C TRP A 4 -13.10 3.11 17.39
N VAL A 5 -14.07 3.20 16.49
CA VAL A 5 -13.82 3.26 15.05
C VAL A 5 -13.87 4.72 14.62
N ILE A 6 -12.84 5.16 13.91
CA ILE A 6 -12.69 6.54 13.46
C ILE A 6 -12.23 6.57 12.02
N CYS A 7 -12.69 7.56 11.26
CA CYS A 7 -12.09 7.90 9.97
C CYS A 7 -10.80 8.68 10.24
N ALA A 8 -9.65 8.04 10.05
CA ALA A 8 -8.36 8.68 10.17
C ALA A 8 -8.05 9.52 8.92
N ASP A 9 -7.87 10.82 9.09
CA ASP A 9 -7.41 11.72 8.02
C ASP A 9 -5.89 11.87 8.09
N MET A 10 -5.23 11.42 7.02
CA MET A 10 -3.78 11.28 6.93
C MET A 10 -3.28 12.06 5.72
N ALA A 11 -2.25 12.88 5.94
CA ALA A 11 -1.52 13.55 4.88
C ALA A 11 -0.13 12.94 4.73
N ALA A 12 0.36 12.85 3.49
CA ALA A 12 1.70 12.34 3.21
C ALA A 12 2.42 13.17 2.16
N GLN A 13 3.73 13.28 2.31
CA GLN A 13 4.65 13.82 1.32
C GLN A 13 5.56 12.69 0.81
N TYR A 14 5.86 12.71 -0.48
CA TYR A 14 6.70 11.71 -1.13
C TYR A 14 7.97 12.35 -1.66
N THR A 15 9.10 11.70 -1.44
CA THR A 15 10.39 12.04 -2.04
C THR A 15 10.89 10.85 -2.85
N VAL A 16 11.69 11.14 -3.89
CA VAL A 16 12.35 10.11 -4.72
C VAL A 16 13.84 10.17 -4.37
N PRO A 17 14.35 9.27 -3.50
CA PRO A 17 15.75 9.31 -3.08
C PRO A 17 16.73 9.06 -4.22
N ASP A 18 16.34 8.20 -5.17
CA ASP A 18 17.14 7.82 -6.33
C ASP A 18 16.35 8.07 -7.63
N PRO A 19 16.73 9.09 -8.43
CA PRO A 19 16.06 9.41 -9.69
C PRO A 19 16.11 8.30 -10.74
N THR A 20 17.04 7.34 -10.63
CA THR A 20 17.14 6.22 -11.57
C THR A 20 16.11 5.12 -11.28
N THR A 21 15.53 5.12 -10.07
CA THR A 21 14.47 4.20 -9.65
C THR A 21 13.24 4.97 -9.14
N PRO A 22 12.55 5.76 -9.99
CA PRO A 22 11.51 6.70 -9.56
C PRO A 22 10.28 6.02 -8.93
N ALA A 23 10.10 4.72 -9.17
CA ALA A 23 9.04 3.92 -8.55
C ALA A 23 9.28 3.65 -7.06
N LYS A 24 10.50 3.88 -6.54
CA LYS A 24 10.89 3.68 -5.14
C LYS A 24 10.92 5.01 -4.42
N MET A 25 9.83 5.34 -3.75
CA MET A 25 9.69 6.59 -3.01
C MET A 25 9.91 6.36 -1.52
N TYR A 26 10.18 7.45 -0.81
CA TYR A 26 10.07 7.51 0.64
C TYR A 26 8.86 8.39 1.00
N MET A 27 7.95 7.85 1.80
CA MET A 27 6.71 8.50 2.21
C MET A 27 6.85 8.98 3.64
N THR A 28 6.73 10.28 3.88
CA THR A 28 6.56 10.85 5.22
C THR A 28 5.09 11.14 5.45
N TYR A 29 4.50 10.55 6.48
CA TYR A 29 3.06 10.67 6.75
C TYR A 29 2.79 11.23 8.14
N GLN A 30 1.67 11.94 8.26
CA GLN A 30 1.17 12.49 9.51
C GLN A 30 -0.36 12.53 9.48
N GLY A 31 -0.98 12.19 10.60
CA GLY A 31 -2.41 12.44 10.75
C GLY A 31 -2.71 13.92 11.02
N LEU A 32 -3.82 14.41 10.49
CA LEU A 32 -4.22 15.82 10.68
C LEU A 32 -4.67 16.12 12.11
N ALA A 33 -5.07 15.10 12.86
CA ALA A 33 -5.32 15.21 14.29
C ALA A 33 -4.12 14.68 15.08
N SER A 34 -3.74 15.36 16.16
CA SER A 34 -2.52 15.08 16.94
C SER A 34 -2.47 13.70 17.61
N TYR A 35 -3.61 13.01 17.74
CA TYR A 35 -3.68 11.66 18.27
C TYR A 35 -3.45 10.57 17.21
N LEU A 36 -3.40 10.94 15.93
CA LEU A 36 -3.11 10.01 14.84
C LEU A 36 -1.60 9.85 14.66
N SER A 37 -1.18 8.70 14.14
CA SER A 37 0.24 8.37 13.97
C SER A 37 0.93 9.26 12.92
N SER A 38 2.21 9.52 13.14
CA SER A 38 3.13 10.05 12.13
C SER A 38 4.32 9.11 11.98
N GLY A 39 5.00 9.18 10.85
CA GLY A 39 6.12 8.29 10.55
C GLY A 39 6.67 8.46 9.15
N GLY A 40 7.54 7.53 8.77
CA GLY A 40 8.13 7.49 7.45
C GLY A 40 8.37 6.06 7.01
N ASP A 41 7.85 5.69 5.83
CA ASP A 41 7.94 4.35 5.27
C ASP A 41 8.52 4.40 3.85
N ASN A 42 9.26 3.37 3.47
CA ASN A 42 9.52 3.11 2.05
C ASN A 42 8.19 2.83 1.35
N TYR A 43 7.93 3.49 0.22
CA TYR A 43 6.69 3.36 -0.52
C TYR A 43 6.98 3.13 -1.99
N TRP A 44 6.90 1.87 -2.41
CA TRP A 44 7.26 1.45 -3.75
C TRP A 44 6.02 1.16 -4.58
N VAL A 45 6.00 1.63 -5.82
CA VAL A 45 5.02 1.21 -6.82
C VAL A 45 5.59 0.00 -7.55
N ILE A 46 5.01 -1.17 -7.31
CA ILE A 46 5.47 -2.44 -7.90
C ILE A 46 5.04 -2.54 -9.35
N ASP A 47 3.78 -2.17 -9.62
CA ASP A 47 3.20 -2.18 -10.95
C ASP A 47 1.97 -1.28 -10.99
N THR A 48 1.70 -0.68 -12.15
CA THR A 48 0.52 0.16 -12.39
C THR A 48 0.35 0.40 -13.88
N ASP A 49 -0.89 0.39 -14.33
CA ASP A 49 -1.25 0.87 -15.67
C ASP A 49 -1.76 2.31 -15.65
N TYR A 50 -1.70 2.97 -14.48
CA TYR A 50 -2.19 4.33 -14.16
C TYR A 50 -3.71 4.52 -14.26
N ASP A 51 -4.36 3.82 -15.19
CA ASP A 51 -5.76 3.98 -15.59
C ASP A 51 -6.72 3.05 -14.85
N ASN A 52 -6.27 1.89 -14.36
CA ASN A 52 -7.15 0.90 -13.75
C ASN A 52 -6.66 0.44 -12.38
N TYR A 53 -5.38 0.12 -12.24
CA TYR A 53 -4.84 -0.47 -11.01
C TYR A 53 -3.46 0.07 -10.65
N ALA A 54 -3.12 -0.03 -9.37
CA ALA A 54 -1.75 0.10 -8.90
C ALA A 54 -1.51 -0.87 -7.75
N ILE A 55 -0.32 -1.45 -7.70
CA ILE A 55 0.14 -2.30 -6.59
C ILE A 55 1.27 -1.55 -5.91
N THR A 56 1.13 -1.32 -4.61
CA THR A 56 2.19 -0.70 -3.81
C THR A 56 2.72 -1.66 -2.78
N TYR A 57 3.96 -1.46 -2.38
CA TYR A 57 4.64 -2.29 -1.40
C TYR A 57 5.50 -1.40 -0.51
N ALA A 58 5.45 -1.68 0.78
CA ALA A 58 6.24 -1.01 1.78
C ALA A 58 6.84 -2.07 2.71
N CYS A 59 8.13 -1.94 2.98
CA CYS A 59 8.82 -2.75 3.97
C CYS A 59 9.47 -1.84 5.02
N ARG A 60 9.08 -2.03 6.28
CA ARG A 60 9.52 -1.24 7.44
C ARG A 60 10.77 -1.80 8.08
N SER A 61 10.88 -3.12 8.16
CA SER A 61 12.04 -3.82 8.71
C SER A 61 12.43 -5.00 7.83
N LEU A 62 13.73 -5.23 7.73
CA LEU A 62 14.30 -6.40 7.04
C LEU A 62 14.79 -7.42 8.08
N LYS A 63 14.70 -8.69 7.73
CA LYS A 63 15.37 -9.79 8.43
C LYS A 63 16.86 -9.80 8.10
N GLU A 64 17.62 -10.61 8.84
CA GLU A 64 19.07 -10.79 8.61
C GLU A 64 19.39 -11.34 7.22
N ASP A 65 18.49 -12.12 6.62
CA ASP A 65 18.63 -12.67 5.27
C ASP A 65 18.24 -11.68 4.16
N GLY A 66 17.84 -10.45 4.52
CA GLY A 66 17.42 -9.40 3.60
C GLY A 66 15.97 -9.51 3.13
N SER A 67 15.21 -10.52 3.56
CA SER A 67 13.77 -10.58 3.32
C SER A 67 13.01 -9.58 4.20
N CYS A 68 11.80 -9.20 3.81
CA CYS A 68 10.99 -8.29 4.60
C CYS A 68 10.42 -8.99 5.84
N ASP A 69 10.49 -8.32 6.99
CA ASP A 69 9.94 -8.78 8.26
C ASP A 69 8.56 -8.16 8.54
N ASP A 70 8.50 -6.83 8.61
CA ASP A 70 7.26 -6.06 8.71
C ASP A 70 7.03 -5.27 7.42
N GLY A 71 6.05 -5.69 6.63
CA GLY A 71 5.70 -5.04 5.38
C GLY A 71 4.22 -5.10 5.09
N TYR A 72 3.75 -4.16 4.27
CA TYR A 72 2.37 -4.11 3.82
C TYR A 72 2.32 -3.81 2.32
N SER A 73 1.20 -4.19 1.71
CA SER A 73 0.93 -3.91 0.30
C SER A 73 -0.52 -3.54 0.12
N LEU A 74 -0.77 -2.57 -0.77
CA LEU A 74 -2.11 -2.14 -1.14
C LEU A 74 -2.31 -2.31 -2.63
N ILE A 75 -3.50 -2.76 -2.99
CA ILE A 75 -3.95 -2.83 -4.37
C ILE A 75 -5.01 -1.76 -4.54
N PHE A 76 -4.71 -0.76 -5.36
CA PHE A 76 -5.61 0.31 -5.71
C PHE A 76 -6.39 -0.05 -6.97
N SER A 77 -7.66 0.31 -7.01
CA SER A 77 -8.53 0.24 -8.18
C SER A 77 -9.11 1.61 -8.46
N ARG A 78 -9.14 2.02 -9.73
CA ARG A 78 -9.89 3.21 -10.16
C ARG A 78 -11.39 2.96 -10.17
N ASN A 79 -11.83 1.70 -10.23
CA ASN A 79 -13.23 1.31 -10.18
C ASN A 79 -13.57 0.65 -8.82
N PRO A 80 -14.46 1.24 -8.00
CA PRO A 80 -14.84 0.68 -6.70
C PRO A 80 -15.63 -0.64 -6.82
N HIS A 81 -16.18 -0.94 -8.00
CA HIS A 81 -16.89 -2.20 -8.26
C HIS A 81 -15.96 -3.40 -8.51
N GLY A 82 -14.64 -3.18 -8.48
CA GLY A 82 -13.63 -4.23 -8.61
C GLY A 82 -12.83 -4.16 -9.91
N LEU A 83 -11.96 -5.15 -10.10
CA LEU A 83 -10.98 -5.20 -11.17
C LEU A 83 -11.36 -6.22 -12.25
N PRO A 84 -11.09 -5.93 -13.55
CA PRO A 84 -11.33 -6.88 -14.63
C PRO A 84 -10.53 -8.19 -14.46
N PRO A 85 -11.01 -9.33 -15.00
CA PRO A 85 -10.31 -10.61 -14.89
C PRO A 85 -8.87 -10.61 -15.44
N ALA A 86 -8.59 -9.79 -16.46
CA ALA A 86 -7.24 -9.63 -17.00
C ALA A 86 -6.29 -9.04 -15.95
N ILE A 87 -6.71 -7.99 -15.26
CA ILE A 87 -5.92 -7.34 -14.20
C ILE A 87 -5.75 -8.27 -13.01
N GLN A 88 -6.79 -9.03 -12.62
CA GLN A 88 -6.70 -10.00 -11.52
C GLN A 88 -5.59 -11.05 -11.74
N ARG A 89 -5.31 -11.45 -12.99
CA ARG A 89 -4.19 -12.35 -13.31
C ARG A 89 -2.84 -11.68 -13.07
N ILE A 90 -2.70 -10.41 -13.45
CA ILE A 90 -1.50 -9.62 -13.21
C ILE A 90 -1.27 -9.46 -11.71
N LEU A 91 -2.32 -9.12 -10.95
CA LEU A 91 -2.25 -9.02 -9.49
C LEU A 91 -1.73 -10.31 -8.87
N ARG A 92 -2.27 -11.47 -9.26
CA ARG A 92 -1.84 -12.76 -8.71
C ARG A 92 -0.36 -13.02 -8.95
N GLN A 93 0.13 -12.74 -10.16
CA GLN A 93 1.55 -12.85 -10.47
C GLN A 93 2.39 -11.92 -9.60
N LYS A 94 2.01 -10.64 -9.47
CA LYS A 94 2.75 -9.66 -8.67
C LYS A 94 2.73 -9.97 -7.19
N GLN A 95 1.64 -10.53 -6.66
CA GLN A 95 1.55 -11.00 -5.28
C GLN A 95 2.53 -12.15 -4.99
N GLU A 96 2.76 -13.04 -5.95
CA GLU A 96 3.76 -14.10 -5.85
C GLU A 96 5.18 -13.52 -5.93
N GLU A 97 5.43 -12.57 -6.84
CA GLU A 97 6.74 -11.90 -6.99
C GLU A 97 7.19 -11.16 -5.71
N ILE A 98 6.25 -10.60 -4.94
CA ILE A 98 6.53 -9.92 -3.66
C ILE A 98 6.35 -10.81 -2.43
N CYS A 99 6.15 -12.12 -2.60
CA CYS A 99 5.98 -13.09 -1.53
C CYS A 99 4.79 -12.83 -0.58
N MET A 100 3.73 -12.18 -1.07
CA MET A 100 2.50 -11.85 -0.30
C MET A 100 1.23 -12.55 -0.84
N SER A 101 1.40 -13.56 -1.69
CA SER A 101 0.28 -14.37 -2.20
C SER A 101 -0.54 -14.98 -1.06
N GLY A 102 -1.86 -14.83 -1.12
CA GLY A 102 -2.80 -15.31 -0.09
C GLY A 102 -2.94 -14.43 1.16
N GLN A 103 -2.20 -13.33 1.27
CA GLN A 103 -2.25 -12.45 2.45
C GLN A 103 -3.19 -11.24 2.28
N PHE A 104 -3.65 -10.98 1.06
CA PHE A 104 -4.52 -9.84 0.76
C PHE A 104 -5.96 -10.10 1.17
N GLN A 105 -6.60 -9.07 1.73
CA GLN A 105 -8.03 -9.08 2.08
C GLN A 105 -8.76 -7.95 1.35
N PRO A 106 -10.00 -8.17 0.89
CA PRO A 106 -10.80 -7.11 0.29
C PRO A 106 -11.18 -6.08 1.36
N VAL A 107 -11.06 -4.80 1.02
CA VAL A 107 -11.50 -3.69 1.87
C VAL A 107 -12.90 -3.25 1.43
N LEU A 108 -13.87 -3.35 2.34
CA LEU A 108 -15.24 -2.92 2.07
C LEU A 108 -15.32 -1.38 2.04
N GLN A 109 -15.84 -0.83 0.95
CA GLN A 109 -16.11 0.61 0.81
C GLN A 109 -17.61 0.88 1.09
N SER A 110 -18.01 0.86 2.36
CA SER A 110 -19.41 1.07 2.76
C SER A 110 -19.81 2.55 2.91
N GLY A 111 -18.84 3.47 2.87
CA GLY A 111 -19.08 4.89 3.16
C GLY A 111 -19.45 5.16 4.62
N THR A 112 -19.31 4.16 5.50
CA THR A 112 -19.59 4.26 6.93
C THR A 112 -18.29 4.18 7.74
N PHE A 113 -18.32 4.78 8.93
CA PHE A 113 -17.32 4.60 9.99
C PHE A 113 -16.99 3.12 10.18
#